data_AF-A0A2S8G2Y9-F1
#
_entry.id   AF-A0A2S8G2Y9-F1
#
_cell.length_a   1.000
_cell.length_b   1.000
_cell.length_c   1.000
_cell.angle_alpha   90.00
_cell.angle_beta   90.00
_cell.angle_gamma   90.00
#
_symmetry.space_group_name_H-M   'P 1'
#
loop_
_entity.id
_entity.type
_entity.pdbx_description
1 polymer ?
#
loop_
_entity_poly.entity_id
_entity_poly.type
_entity_poly.pdbx_seq_one_letter_code
_entity_poly.pdbx_strand_id
1 'polypeptide(L)'
;MHRRTLLILAAVYAILVGLTVWGLLEARAWVVATYDTPQETENWHELREALHEKKKAENPAQPNPRQRSAEPPIKILFSENFLTVVTWAVVFLSILYWSVGIMFAGAMRTSNQIAASPPHDAPH
;
A
#
# COMPACT_ATOMS: atom_id res chain seq x y z
N MET A 1 -3.24 -8.51 34.84
CA MET A 1 -4.28 -8.31 33.79
C MET A 1 -3.72 -7.86 32.43
N HIS A 2 -2.60 -7.13 32.35
CA HIS A 2 -2.11 -6.58 31.07
C HIS A 2 -1.69 -7.60 30.01
N ARG A 3 -1.10 -8.74 30.38
CA ARG A 3 -0.61 -9.73 29.39
C ARG A 3 -1.73 -10.31 28.51
N ARG A 4 -2.91 -10.57 29.09
CA ARG A 4 -4.06 -11.13 28.38
C ARG A 4 -4.65 -10.11 27.40
N THR A 5 -4.74 -8.85 27.82
CA THR A 5 -5.18 -7.73 26.98
C THR A 5 -4.23 -7.50 25.81
N LEU A 6 -2.91 -7.53 26.05
CA LEU A 6 -1.90 -7.39 24.99
C LEU A 6 -1.97 -8.53 23.97
N LEU A 7 -2.20 -9.77 24.42
CA LEU A 7 -2.37 -10.92 23.52
C LEU A 7 -3.63 -10.80 22.65
N ILE A 8 -4.74 -10.34 23.24
CA ILE A 8 -5.99 -10.10 22.48
C ILE A 8 -5.75 -9.01 21.44
N LEU A 9 -5.10 -7.90 21.82
CA LEU A 9 -4.81 -6.80 20.90
C LEU A 9 -3.91 -7.25 19.73
N ALA A 10 -2.88 -8.04 20.03
CA ALA A 10 -1.98 -8.60 19.03
C ALA A 10 -2.72 -9.56 18.08
N ALA A 11 -3.62 -10.41 18.61
CA ALA A 11 -4.42 -11.31 17.79
C ALA A 11 -5.39 -10.55 16.87
N VAL A 12 -6.09 -9.53 17.38
CA VAL A 12 -6.98 -8.69 16.57
C VAL A 12 -6.20 -7.98 15.47
N TYR A 13 -5.03 -7.43 15.79
CA TYR A 13 -4.17 -6.78 14.81
C TYR A 13 -3.69 -7.77 13.74
N ALA A 14 -3.24 -8.97 14.13
CA ALA A 14 -2.82 -10.00 13.18
C ALA A 14 -3.97 -10.43 12.24
N ILE A 15 -5.19 -10.56 12.76
CA ILE A 15 -6.38 -10.86 11.96
C ILE A 15 -6.66 -9.72 10.97
N LEU A 16 -6.55 -8.47 11.41
CA LEU A 16 -6.84 -7.30 10.57
C LEU A 16 -5.80 -7.14 9.44
N VAL A 17 -4.52 -7.34 9.75
CA VAL A 17 -3.45 -7.39 8.74
C VAL A 17 -3.68 -8.56 7.78
N GLY A 18 -4.00 -9.74 8.30
CA GLY A 18 -4.30 -10.92 7.50
C GLY A 18 -5.45 -10.71 6.53
N LEU A 19 -6.56 -10.12 7.00
CA LEU A 19 -7.72 -9.75 6.17
C LEU A 19 -7.35 -8.73 5.08
N THR A 20 -6.50 -7.76 5.42
CA THR A 20 -6.05 -6.75 4.47
C THR A 20 -5.20 -7.38 3.37
N VAL A 21 -4.21 -8.20 3.74
CA VAL A 21 -3.36 -8.95 2.78
C VAL A 21 -4.21 -9.87 1.92
N TRP A 22 -5.15 -10.59 2.52
CA TRP A 22 -6.09 -11.46 1.80
C TRP A 22 -6.89 -10.68 0.76
N GLY A 23 -7.50 -9.55 1.14
CA GLY A 23 -8.28 -8.71 0.22
C GLY A 23 -7.45 -8.15 -0.94
N LEU A 24 -6.18 -7.81 -0.70
CA LEU A 24 -5.24 -7.38 -1.74
C LEU A 24 -4.92 -8.52 -2.73
N LEU A 25 -4.73 -9.74 -2.23
CA LEU A 25 -4.50 -10.91 -3.09
C LEU A 25 -5.74 -11.24 -3.94
N GLU A 26 -6.93 -11.12 -3.37
CA GLU A 26 -8.18 -11.33 -4.09
C GLU A 26 -8.38 -10.26 -5.18
N ALA A 27 -8.12 -8.99 -4.85
CA ALA A 27 -8.15 -7.91 -5.82
C ALA A 27 -7.14 -8.13 -6.96
N ARG A 28 -5.94 -8.65 -6.66
CA ARG A 28 -4.97 -9.05 -7.70
C ARG A 28 -5.53 -10.16 -8.58
N ALA A 29 -6.13 -11.20 -8.00
CA ALA A 29 -6.70 -12.30 -8.77
C ALA A 29 -7.79 -11.79 -9.74
N TRP A 30 -8.63 -10.87 -9.27
CA TRP A 30 -9.65 -10.22 -10.08
C TRP A 30 -9.06 -9.35 -11.21
N VAL A 31 -8.02 -8.55 -10.92
CA VAL A 31 -7.32 -7.73 -11.93
C VAL A 31 -6.66 -8.62 -12.98
N VAL A 32 -5.96 -9.68 -12.56
CA VAL A 32 -5.33 -10.63 -13.49
C VAL A 32 -6.39 -11.31 -14.36
N ALA A 33 -7.52 -11.75 -13.78
CA ALA A 33 -8.61 -12.33 -14.56
C ALA A 33 -9.24 -11.36 -15.57
N THR A 34 -9.24 -10.06 -15.27
CA THR A 34 -9.83 -9.01 -16.13
C THR A 34 -8.87 -8.57 -17.24
N TYR A 35 -7.59 -8.41 -16.92
CA TYR A 35 -6.60 -7.77 -17.81
C TYR A 35 -5.60 -8.73 -18.44
N ASP A 36 -5.51 -10.00 -18.00
CA ASP A 36 -4.69 -11.04 -18.65
C ASP A 36 -5.48 -11.74 -19.78
N THR A 37 -6.24 -10.95 -20.55
CA THR A 37 -6.98 -11.44 -21.71
C THR A 37 -6.17 -11.24 -23.00
N PRO A 38 -6.23 -12.17 -23.96
CA PRO A 38 -5.50 -12.04 -25.22
C PRO A 38 -5.86 -10.77 -26.02
N GLN A 39 -7.06 -10.21 -25.82
CA GLN A 39 -7.47 -8.93 -26.40
C GLN A 39 -6.65 -7.72 -25.90
N GLU A 40 -6.23 -7.69 -24.63
CA GLU A 40 -5.42 -6.57 -24.08
C GLU A 40 -4.02 -6.56 -24.68
N THR A 41 -3.43 -7.74 -24.93
CA THR A 41 -2.15 -7.85 -25.64
C THR A 41 -2.23 -7.40 -27.09
N GLU A 42 -3.37 -7.63 -27.76
CA GLU A 42 -3.60 -7.21 -29.14
C GLU A 42 -3.82 -5.68 -29.24
N ASN A 43 -4.66 -5.12 -28.36
CA ASN A 43 -4.83 -3.66 -28.21
C ASN A 43 -3.51 -2.94 -27.88
N TRP A 44 -2.65 -3.53 -27.06
CA TRP A 44 -1.33 -2.95 -26.76
C TRP A 44 -0.39 -2.97 -27.98
N HIS A 45 -0.51 -3.98 -28.84
CA HIS A 45 0.24 -4.05 -30.08
C HIS A 45 -0.23 -2.96 -31.06
N GLU A 46 -1.55 -2.82 -31.25
CA GLU A 46 -2.14 -1.79 -32.09
C GLU A 46 -1.79 -0.37 -31.60
N LEU A 47 -1.86 -0.13 -30.28
CA LEU A 47 -1.49 1.17 -29.70
C LEU A 47 0.00 1.49 -29.93
N ARG A 48 0.88 0.48 -29.84
CA ARG A 48 2.31 0.66 -30.13
C ARG A 48 2.55 0.98 -31.59
N GLU A 49 1.89 0.31 -32.51
CA GLU A 49 2.02 0.57 -33.95
C GLU A 49 1.54 1.98 -34.29
N ALA A 50 0.37 2.39 -33.80
CA ALA A 50 -0.17 3.73 -34.01
C ALA A 50 0.74 4.84 -33.42
N LEU A 51 1.32 4.61 -32.24
CA LEU A 51 2.25 5.55 -31.62
C LEU A 51 3.60 5.59 -32.33
N HIS A 52 4.09 4.46 -32.85
CA HIS A 52 5.30 4.41 -33.66
C HIS A 52 5.12 5.17 -34.97
N GLU A 53 3.96 5.03 -35.62
CA GLU A 53 3.65 5.70 -36.87
C GLU A 53 3.53 7.22 -36.68
N LYS A 54 2.83 7.67 -35.63
CA LYS A 54 2.75 9.10 -35.27
C LYS A 54 4.11 9.69 -34.92
N LYS A 55 4.92 9.00 -34.11
CA LYS A 55 6.25 9.50 -33.72
C LYS A 55 7.24 9.57 -34.89
N LYS A 56 7.13 8.65 -35.86
CA LYS A 56 7.92 8.68 -37.10
C LYS A 56 7.52 9.85 -38.01
N ALA A 57 6.24 10.20 -38.03
CA ALA A 57 5.76 11.39 -38.74
C ALA A 57 6.22 12.71 -38.09
N GLU A 58 6.41 12.72 -36.76
CA GLU A 58 6.75 13.93 -35.99
C GLU A 58 8.26 14.19 -35.87
N ASN A 59 9.11 13.15 -35.91
CA ASN A 59 10.57 13.29 -35.84
C ASN A 59 11.31 12.15 -36.57
N PRO A 60 11.61 12.29 -37.88
CA PRO A 60 12.26 11.24 -38.66
C PRO A 60 13.75 11.02 -38.32
N ALA A 61 14.38 11.93 -37.57
CA ALA A 61 15.83 11.95 -37.35
C ALA A 61 16.30 11.36 -36.00
N GLN A 62 15.41 11.03 -35.06
CA GLN A 62 15.81 10.44 -33.77
C GLN A 62 15.69 8.91 -33.80
N PRO A 63 16.79 8.17 -33.58
CA PRO A 63 16.72 6.72 -33.40
C PRO A 63 15.84 6.41 -32.19
N ASN A 64 14.80 5.60 -32.39
CA ASN A 64 13.94 5.18 -31.28
C ASN A 64 14.78 4.49 -30.19
N PRO A 65 14.52 4.74 -28.90
CA PRO A 65 15.15 3.96 -27.84
C PRO A 65 14.77 2.49 -28.03
N ARG A 66 15.78 1.64 -28.22
CA ARG A 66 15.67 0.23 -28.65
C ARG A 66 14.97 -0.70 -27.66
N GLN A 67 14.57 -0.23 -26.48
CA GLN A 67 14.06 -1.08 -25.41
C GLN A 67 12.90 -0.37 -24.72
N ARG A 68 11.73 -0.37 -25.36
CA ARG A 68 10.47 -0.16 -24.64
C ARG A 68 9.93 -1.55 -24.32
N SER A 69 9.65 -1.80 -23.04
CA SER A 69 9.27 -3.11 -22.52
C SER A 69 8.23 -3.81 -23.40
N ALA A 70 8.46 -5.08 -23.71
CA ALA A 70 7.59 -5.87 -24.60
C ALA A 70 6.20 -6.12 -24.00
N GLU A 71 6.08 -6.00 -22.68
CA GLU A 71 4.83 -6.24 -21.95
C GLU A 71 4.15 -4.93 -21.52
N PRO A 72 2.81 -4.95 -21.34
CA PRO A 72 2.08 -3.80 -20.84
C PRO A 72 2.64 -3.38 -19.47
N PRO A 73 2.89 -2.07 -19.22
CA PRO A 73 3.46 -1.62 -17.96
C PRO A 73 2.61 -1.99 -16.75
N ILE A 74 1.28 -2.07 -16.92
CA ILE A 74 0.34 -2.54 -15.90
C ILE A 74 0.60 -4.01 -15.57
N LYS A 75 0.92 -4.84 -16.57
CA LYS A 75 1.21 -6.26 -16.37
C LYS A 75 2.46 -6.47 -15.53
N ILE A 76 3.54 -5.73 -15.78
CA ILE A 76 4.78 -5.79 -14.99
C ILE A 76 4.57 -5.29 -13.55
N LEU A 77 3.80 -4.22 -13.37
CA LEU A 77 3.47 -3.67 -12.05
C LEU A 77 2.66 -4.64 -11.18
N PHE A 78 1.69 -5.36 -11.76
CA PHE A 78 0.81 -6.27 -11.04
C PHE A 78 1.30 -7.74 -10.96
N SER A 79 2.20 -8.15 -11.86
CA SER A 79 2.72 -9.53 -11.88
C SER A 79 3.99 -9.71 -11.08
N GLU A 80 5.04 -8.91 -11.33
CA GLU A 80 6.38 -9.13 -10.78
C GLU A 80 6.61 -8.42 -9.44
N ASN A 81 6.11 -7.19 -9.29
CA ASN A 81 6.43 -6.35 -8.14
C ASN A 81 5.29 -6.20 -7.12
N PHE A 82 4.11 -6.78 -7.39
CA PHE A 82 2.95 -6.65 -6.52
C PHE A 82 3.25 -7.05 -5.07
N LEU A 83 3.89 -8.20 -4.87
CA LEU A 83 4.16 -8.71 -3.52
C LEU A 83 5.15 -7.81 -2.77
N THR A 84 6.15 -7.27 -3.48
CA THR A 84 7.11 -6.30 -2.96
C THR A 84 6.41 -5.01 -2.54
N VAL A 85 5.56 -4.45 -3.41
CA VAL A 85 4.80 -3.22 -3.14
C VAL A 85 3.84 -3.41 -1.96
N VAL A 86 3.10 -4.52 -1.93
CA VAL A 86 2.17 -4.82 -0.84
C VAL A 86 2.91 -5.02 0.48
N THR A 87 4.04 -5.71 0.46
CA THR A 87 4.84 -5.93 1.67
C THR A 87 5.34 -4.60 2.24
N TRP A 88 5.90 -3.72 1.40
CA TRP A 88 6.35 -2.39 1.83
C TRP A 88 5.19 -1.52 2.31
N ALA A 89 4.05 -1.55 1.60
CA ALA A 89 2.85 -0.83 2.02
C ALA A 89 2.38 -1.28 3.42
N VAL A 90 2.31 -2.60 3.66
CA VAL A 90 1.94 -3.16 4.96
C VAL A 90 2.95 -2.76 6.04
N VAL A 91 4.25 -2.79 5.75
CA VAL A 91 5.29 -2.36 6.71
C VAL A 91 5.11 -0.89 7.09
N PHE A 92 4.99 0.02 6.12
CA PHE A 92 4.84 1.45 6.41
C PHE A 92 3.52 1.76 7.15
N LEU A 93 2.41 1.15 6.74
CA LEU A 93 1.13 1.28 7.43
C LEU A 93 1.18 0.75 8.86
N SER A 94 1.91 -0.34 9.09
CA SER A 94 2.09 -0.92 10.42
C SER A 94 2.88 0.00 11.34
N ILE A 95 3.98 0.58 10.85
CA ILE A 95 4.75 1.57 11.60
C ILE A 95 3.88 2.78 11.96
N LEU A 96 3.10 3.28 11.00
CA LEU A 96 2.19 4.40 11.23
C LEU A 96 1.12 4.07 12.26
N TYR A 97 0.48 2.90 12.14
CA TYR A 97 -0.54 2.42 13.08
C TYR A 97 0.01 2.36 14.52
N TRP A 98 1.20 1.78 14.70
CA TRP A 98 1.85 1.73 16.01
C TRP A 98 2.21 3.11 16.55
N SER A 99 2.70 4.01 15.69
CA SER A 99 3.06 5.37 16.08
C SER A 99 1.84 6.14 16.61
N VAL A 100 0.71 6.05 15.90
CA VAL A 100 -0.57 6.63 16.34
C VAL A 100 -1.06 5.97 17.63
N GLY A 101 -0.97 4.64 17.72
CA GLY A 101 -1.34 3.90 18.93
C GLY A 101 -0.56 4.32 20.17
N ILE A 102 0.77 4.51 20.04
CA ILE A 102 1.63 5.01 21.12
C ILE A 102 1.23 6.44 21.51
N MET A 103 0.96 7.30 20.53
CA MET A 103 0.54 8.69 20.78
C MET A 103 -0.79 8.75 21.55
N PHE A 104 -1.78 7.96 21.14
CA PHE A 104 -3.06 7.85 21.86
C PHE A 104 -2.88 7.28 23.27
N ALA A 105 -2.09 6.22 23.42
CA ALA A 105 -1.79 5.64 24.74
C ALA A 105 -1.11 6.64 25.66
N GLY A 106 -0.17 7.44 25.12
CA GLY A 106 0.49 8.54 25.82
C GLY A 106 -0.50 9.63 26.25
N ALA A 107 -1.36 10.10 25.34
CA ALA A 107 -2.36 11.12 25.62
C ALA A 107 -3.33 10.71 26.74
N MET A 108 -3.84 9.47 26.71
CA MET A 108 -4.72 8.95 27.77
C MET A 108 -4.02 8.87 29.12
N ARG A 109 -2.72 8.51 29.15
CA ARG A 109 -1.95 8.44 30.40
C ARG A 109 -1.71 9.81 31.02
N THR A 110 -1.39 10.82 30.21
CA THR A 110 -1.21 12.21 30.67
C THR A 110 -2.50 12.81 31.22
N SER A 111 -3.64 12.57 30.58
CA SER A 111 -4.94 13.10 31.04
C SER A 111 -5.29 12.65 32.46
N ASN A 112 -5.02 11.38 32.81
CA ASN A 112 -5.27 10.86 34.15
C ASN A 112 -4.33 11.43 35.23
N GLN A 113 -3.17 12.00 34.86
CA GLN A 113 -2.22 12.57 35.83
C GLN A 113 -2.59 14.01 36.25
N ILE A 114 -3.22 14.78 35.37
CA ILE A 114 -3.60 16.18 35.67
C ILE A 114 -4.72 16.25 36.71
N ALA A 115 -5.65 15.28 36.70
CA ALA A 115 -6.78 15.23 37.64
C ALA A 115 -6.39 14.90 39.09
N ALA A 116 -5.16 14.47 39.36
CA ALA A 116 -4.69 14.02 40.67
C ALA A 116 -3.80 15.05 41.40
N SER A 117 -3.78 16.32 40.97
CA SER A 117 -3.10 17.38 41.72
C SER A 117 -3.99 17.77 42.91
N PRO A 118 -3.56 17.59 44.18
CA PRO A 118 -4.36 18.03 45.32
C PRO A 118 -4.48 19.56 45.30
N PRO A 119 -5.62 20.14 45.74
CA PRO A 119 -5.71 21.58 45.90
C PRO A 119 -4.62 22.02 46.88
N HIS A 120 -3.74 22.91 46.41
CA HIS A 120 -2.71 23.52 47.22
C HIS A 120 -3.35 24.60 48.11
N ASP A 121 -4.18 24.15 49.05
CA ASP A 121 -4.73 24.98 50.12
C ASP A 121 -3.73 24.92 51.29
N ALA A 122 -2.65 25.68 51.19
CA ALA A 122 -1.79 25.98 52.33
C ALA A 122 -1.80 27.50 52.57
N PRO A 123 -2.41 27.98 53.66
CA PRO A 123 -2.35 29.39 54.01
C PRO A 123 -0.95 29.74 54.54
N HIS A 124 -0.36 30.79 53.99
CA HIS A 124 0.74 31.54 54.61
C HIS A 124 0.20 32.89 55.06
#